data_AF-A0A0J6EBU0-F1
#
_entry.id   AF-A0A0J6EBU0-F1
#
_cell.length_a   1.000
_cell.length_b   1.000
_cell.length_c   1.000
_cell.angle_alpha   90.00
_cell.angle_beta   90.00
_cell.angle_gamma   90.00
#
_symmetry.space_group_name_H-M   'P 1'
#
loop_
_entity.id
_entity.type
_entity.pdbx_description
1 polymer ?
#
loop_
_entity_poly.entity_id
_entity_poly.type
_entity_poly.pdbx_seq_one_letter_code
_entity_poly.pdbx_strand_id
1 'polypeptide(L)'
;MHFKDLLTVGQISEKLNIPDWIILDLFEAKKVDKLSYPELCRRRRELDFDKLYDLHFNQRLSLNEIHRQFGHSPLYTKKVFKEKGLSHLGFINQNSKES
;
A
#
# COMPACT_ATOMS: atom_id res chain seq x y z
N MET A 1 4.70 -8.67 14.66
CA MET A 1 3.62 -8.06 13.85
C MET A 1 2.77 -9.19 13.26
N HIS A 2 1.55 -9.40 13.75
CA HIS A 2 0.73 -10.59 13.41
C HIS A 2 0.14 -10.59 11.99
N PHE A 3 0.30 -9.50 11.22
CA PHE A 3 -0.24 -9.35 9.88
C PHE A 3 0.86 -8.92 8.90
N LYS A 4 1.74 -9.85 8.51
CA LYS A 4 2.81 -9.58 7.51
C LYS A 4 2.24 -9.09 6.18
N ASP A 5 1.09 -9.64 5.80
CA ASP A 5 0.40 -9.35 4.54
C ASP A 5 -0.71 -8.29 4.69
N LEU A 6 -0.95 -7.78 5.91
CA LEU A 6 -2.00 -6.79 6.24
C LEU A 6 -3.37 -7.12 5.60
N LEU A 7 -3.77 -8.39 5.66
CA LEU A 7 -5.02 -8.87 5.07
C LEU A 7 -6.22 -8.46 5.91
N THR A 8 -7.32 -8.16 5.24
CA THR A 8 -8.63 -8.01 5.89
C THR A 8 -9.19 -9.39 6.27
N VAL A 9 -10.19 -9.42 7.17
CA VAL A 9 -10.89 -10.67 7.53
C VAL A 9 -11.48 -11.35 6.29
N GLY A 10 -12.10 -10.60 5.38
CA GLY A 10 -12.62 -11.13 4.11
C GLY A 10 -11.52 -11.71 3.21
N GLN A 11 -10.34 -11.09 3.14
CA GLN A 11 -9.22 -11.66 2.39
C GLN A 11 -8.66 -12.93 3.03
N ILE A 12 -8.68 -13.03 4.36
CA ILE A 12 -8.29 -14.26 5.07
C ILE A 12 -9.34 -15.36 4.79
N SER A 13 -10.62 -15.00 4.80
CA SER A 13 -11.75 -15.88 4.51
C SER A 13 -11.66 -16.47 3.10
N GLU A 14 -11.45 -15.63 2.08
CA GLU A 14 -11.25 -16.07 0.70
C GLU A 14 -10.01 -16.98 0.57
N LYS A 15 -8.89 -16.61 1.21
CA LYS A 15 -7.63 -17.35 1.10
C LYS A 15 -7.69 -18.71 1.78
N LEU A 16 -8.38 -18.82 2.90
CA LEU A 16 -8.52 -20.05 3.67
C LEU A 16 -9.77 -20.85 3.30
N ASN A 17 -10.68 -20.26 2.52
CA ASN A 17 -12.01 -20.78 2.23
C ASN A 17 -12.80 -21.11 3.52
N ILE A 18 -12.73 -20.20 4.50
CA ILE A 18 -13.37 -20.33 5.81
C ILE A 18 -14.23 -19.09 6.05
N PRO A 19 -15.48 -19.22 6.53
CA PRO A 19 -16.32 -18.08 6.85
C PRO A 19 -15.69 -17.06 7.80
N ASP A 20 -15.95 -15.78 7.55
CA ASP A 20 -15.44 -14.64 8.33
C ASP A 20 -15.70 -14.77 9.84
N TRP A 21 -16.84 -15.32 10.24
CA TRP A 21 -17.21 -15.48 11.65
C TRP A 21 -16.25 -16.41 12.40
N ILE A 22 -15.76 -17.48 11.77
CA ILE A 22 -14.77 -18.39 12.37
C ILE A 22 -13.44 -17.66 12.60
N ILE A 23 -13.07 -16.76 11.69
CA ILE A 23 -11.85 -15.95 11.81
C ILE A 23 -11.98 -14.94 12.96
N LEU A 24 -13.16 -14.33 13.10
CA LEU A 24 -13.45 -13.42 14.21
C LEU A 24 -13.40 -14.15 15.56
N ASP A 25 -14.02 -15.33 15.66
CA ASP A 25 -13.97 -16.17 16.86
C ASP A 25 -12.52 -16.56 17.20
N LEU A 26 -11.71 -16.89 16.20
CA LEU A 26 -10.29 -17.18 16.37
C LEU A 26 -9.50 -15.97 16.91
N PHE A 27 -9.79 -14.75 16.41
CA PHE A 27 -9.14 -13.54 16.89
C PHE A 27 -9.49 -13.27 18.35
N GLU A 28 -10.76 -13.42 18.71
CA GLU A 28 -11.23 -13.27 20.09
C GLU A 28 -10.61 -14.34 21.01
N ALA A 29 -10.65 -15.61 20.61
CA ALA A 29 -10.08 -16.72 21.39
C ALA A 29 -8.57 -16.57 21.62
N LYS A 30 -7.85 -15.94 20.68
CA LYS A 30 -6.41 -15.66 20.79
C LYS A 30 -6.10 -14.30 21.41
N LYS A 31 -7.11 -13.51 21.81
CA LYS A 31 -6.96 -12.13 22.32
C LYS A 31 -6.14 -11.25 21.38
N VAL A 32 -6.36 -11.41 20.08
CA VAL A 32 -5.72 -10.62 19.03
C VAL A 32 -6.71 -9.57 18.57
N ASP A 33 -6.40 -8.29 18.82
CA ASP A 33 -7.21 -7.20 18.32
C ASP A 33 -7.18 -7.16 16.78
N LYS A 34 -8.37 -7.10 16.18
CA LYS A 34 -8.46 -6.84 14.74
C LYS A 34 -7.97 -5.42 14.47
N LEU A 35 -7.11 -5.27 13.47
CA LEU A 35 -6.84 -3.94 12.94
C LEU A 35 -8.10 -3.43 12.24
N SER A 36 -8.46 -2.18 12.52
CA SER A 36 -9.53 -1.51 11.79
C SER A 36 -9.12 -1.35 10.33
N TYR A 37 -10.11 -1.33 9.41
CA TYR A 37 -9.83 -1.13 7.99
C TYR A 37 -9.00 0.16 7.71
N PRO A 38 -9.27 1.30 8.39
CA PRO A 38 -8.41 2.48 8.28
C PRO A 38 -6.96 2.24 8.69
N GLU A 39 -6.72 1.53 9.79
CA GLU A 39 -5.36 1.27 10.30
C GLU A 39 -4.61 0.27 9.41
N LEU A 40 -5.31 -0.75 8.87
CA LEU A 40 -4.75 -1.63 7.83
C LEU A 40 -4.31 -0.83 6.62
N CYS A 41 -5.18 0.04 6.12
CA CYS A 41 -4.88 0.90 4.98
C CYS A 41 -3.68 1.82 5.27
N ARG A 42 -3.57 2.36 6.50
CA ARG A 42 -2.44 3.23 6.90
C ARG A 42 -1.12 2.46 6.90
N ARG A 43 -1.07 1.30 7.56
CA ARG A 43 0.13 0.45 7.61
C ARG A 43 0.55 -0.05 6.24
N ARG A 44 -0.41 -0.34 5.36
CA ARG A 44 -0.12 -0.77 3.99
C ARG A 44 0.56 0.33 3.18
N ARG A 45 0.07 1.57 3.33
CA ARG A 45 0.72 2.75 2.74
C ARG A 45 2.11 3.02 3.33
N GLU A 46 2.32 2.76 4.62
CA GLU A 46 3.64 2.87 5.24
C GLU A 46 4.64 1.85 4.66
N LEU A 47 4.22 0.61 4.42
CA LEU A 47 5.07 -0.39 3.77
C LEU A 47 5.35 -0.07 2.30
N ASP A 48 4.35 0.41 1.58
CA ASP A 48 4.49 0.79 0.18
C ASP A 48 5.34 2.06 -0.01
N PHE A 49 5.48 2.88 1.03
CA PHE A 49 6.18 4.16 0.95
C PHE A 49 7.63 4.01 0.47
N ASP A 50 8.42 3.14 1.09
CA ASP A 50 9.85 3.01 0.78
C ASP A 50 10.06 2.62 -0.69
N LYS A 51 9.24 1.69 -1.19
CA LYS A 51 9.27 1.26 -2.58
C LYS A 51 8.83 2.38 -3.52
N LEU A 52 7.72 3.04 -3.23
CA LEU A 52 7.22 4.14 -4.07
C LEU A 52 8.19 5.32 -4.08
N TYR A 53 8.84 5.60 -2.95
CA TYR A 53 9.86 6.63 -2.84
C TYR A 53 11.05 6.31 -3.72
N ASP A 54 11.58 5.10 -3.65
CA ASP A 54 12.69 4.67 -4.49
C ASP A 54 12.35 4.77 -6.00
N LEU A 55 11.17 4.27 -6.40
CA LEU A 55 10.73 4.33 -7.79
C LEU A 55 10.56 5.77 -8.29
N HIS A 56 9.96 6.65 -7.48
CA HIS A 56 9.63 8.00 -7.94
C HIS A 56 10.78 9.01 -7.78
N PHE A 57 11.49 8.98 -6.66
CA PHE A 57 12.54 9.95 -6.34
C PHE A 57 13.94 9.49 -6.76
N ASN A 58 14.29 8.21 -6.54
CA ASN A 58 15.62 7.71 -6.89
C ASN A 58 15.69 7.28 -8.36
N GLN A 59 14.73 6.48 -8.82
CA GLN A 59 14.68 5.96 -10.20
C GLN A 59 13.99 6.93 -11.18
N ARG A 60 13.42 8.03 -10.66
CA ARG A 60 12.71 9.06 -11.46
C ARG A 60 11.62 8.48 -12.36
N LEU A 61 10.90 7.45 -11.94
CA LEU A 61 9.73 6.99 -12.67
C LEU A 61 8.55 7.94 -12.45
N SER A 62 7.81 8.23 -13.52
CA SER A 62 6.54 8.96 -13.42
C SER A 62 5.48 8.11 -12.70
N LEU A 63 4.49 8.76 -12.10
CA LEU A 63 3.38 8.06 -11.44
C LEU A 63 2.60 7.14 -12.41
N ASN A 64 2.58 7.49 -13.70
CA ASN A 64 1.93 6.69 -14.73
C ASN A 64 2.74 5.42 -15.06
N GLU A 65 4.07 5.50 -15.07
CA GLU A 65 4.94 4.33 -15.24
C GLU A 65 4.85 3.41 -14.04
N ILE A 66 4.85 3.98 -12.83
CA ILE A 66 4.66 3.22 -11.59
C ILE A 66 3.32 2.46 -11.63
N HIS A 67 2.25 3.11 -12.10
CA HIS A 67 0.95 2.48 -12.26
C HIS A 67 0.98 1.35 -13.29
N ARG A 68 1.59 1.56 -14.46
CA ARG A 68 1.65 0.56 -15.54
C ARG A 68 2.48 -0.67 -15.15
N GLN A 69 3.60 -0.46 -14.47
CA GLN A 69 4.55 -1.54 -14.15
C GLN A 69 4.24 -2.26 -12.85
N PHE A 70 3.73 -1.54 -11.84
CA PHE A 70 3.56 -2.07 -10.49
C PHE A 70 2.11 -2.02 -9.98
N GLY A 71 1.16 -1.51 -10.79
CA GLY A 71 -0.26 -1.49 -10.45
C GLY A 71 -0.67 -0.43 -9.41
N HIS A 72 0.25 0.41 -8.93
CA HIS A 72 -0.08 1.45 -7.96
C HIS A 72 -0.68 2.68 -8.66
N SER A 73 -1.95 2.98 -8.38
CA SER A 73 -2.63 4.09 -9.04
C SER A 73 -1.97 5.44 -8.70
N PRO A 74 -1.95 6.42 -9.63
CA PRO A 74 -1.32 7.72 -9.38
C PRO A 74 -1.92 8.43 -8.16
N LEU A 75 -3.24 8.31 -7.95
CA LEU A 75 -3.92 8.88 -6.79
C LEU A 75 -3.48 8.22 -5.48
N TYR A 76 -3.31 6.90 -5.48
CA TYR A 76 -2.80 6.16 -4.32
C TYR A 76 -1.38 6.60 -3.97
N THR A 77 -0.48 6.62 -4.96
CA THR A 77 0.91 7.02 -4.77
C THR A 77 1.02 8.46 -4.25
N LYS A 78 0.21 9.39 -4.79
CA LYS A 78 0.12 10.76 -4.27
C LYS A 78 -0.31 10.79 -2.80
N LYS A 79 -1.29 9.97 -2.41
CA LYS A 79 -1.75 9.89 -1.02
C LYS A 79 -0.65 9.37 -0.10
N VAL A 80 0.09 8.34 -0.53
CA VAL A 80 1.23 7.78 0.22
C VAL A 80 2.29 8.84 0.49
N PHE A 81 2.68 9.62 -0.52
CA PHE A 81 3.65 10.71 -0.35
C PHE A 81 3.11 11.85 0.52
N LYS A 82 1.86 12.26 0.30
CA LYS A 82 1.22 13.32 1.09
C LYS A 82 1.18 12.99 2.58
N GLU A 83 0.94 11.73 2.94
CA GLU A 83 0.94 11.28 4.34
C GLU A 83 2.32 11.35 5.01
N LYS A 84 3.41 11.38 4.23
CA LYS A 84 4.78 11.61 4.71
C LYS A 84 5.24 13.06 4.54
N GLY A 85 4.33 13.98 4.19
CA GLY A 85 4.67 15.39 3.96
C GLY A 85 5.44 15.65 2.67
N LEU A 86 5.48 14.69 1.74
CA LEU A 86 6.16 14.81 0.46
C LEU A 86 5.18 15.19 -0.64
N SER A 87 5.58 16.18 -1.44
CA SER A 87 4.94 16.47 -2.73
C SER A 87 5.59 15.59 -3.79
N HIS A 88 4.77 14.93 -4.62
CA HIS A 88 5.30 14.24 -5.80
C HIS A 88 6.00 15.25 -6.71
N LEU A 89 7.06 14.81 -7.39
CA LEU A 89 7.69 15.64 -8.42
C LEU A 89 6.62 15.92 -9.49
N GLY A 90 6.45 17.20 -9.86
CA GLY A 90 5.55 17.58 -10.96
C GLY A 90 5.93 16.85 -12.26
N PHE A 91 5.17 17.06 -13.33
CA PHE A 91 5.61 16.63 -14.68
C PHE A 91 6.96 17.30 -15.01
N ILE A 92 8.06 16.71 -14.53
CA ILE A 92 9.38 16.97 -15.07
C ILE A 92 9.31 16.29 -16.42
N ASN A 93 9.44 17.08 -17.47
CA ASN A 93 9.49 16.62 -18.84
C ASN A 93 10.73 15.71 -18.96
N GLN A 94 10.57 14.42 -18.66
CA GLN A 94 11.64 13.42 -18.66
C GLN A 94 12.21 13.15 -20.07
N ASN A 95 11.68 13.86 -21.08
CA ASN A 95 12.22 13.93 -22.43
C ASN A 95 13.32 14.97 -22.61
N SER A 96 13.78 15.68 -21.58
CA SER A 96 15.06 16.40 -21.65
C SER A 96 16.23 15.40 -21.54
N LYS A 97 16.30 14.43 -22.45
CA LYS A 97 17.60 13.89 -22.86
C LYS A 97 18.23 14.95 -23.73
N GLU A 98 18.98 15.85 -23.12
CA GLU A 98 20.06 16.53 -23.82
C GLU A 98 21.07 15.46 -24.22
N SER A 99 21.08 15.10 -25.50
CA SER A 99 22.19 14.46 -26.21
C SER A 99 22.08 14.84 -27.67
#